data_AF-A0A7S7NLR2-F1
#
_entry.id   AF-A0A7S7NLR2-F1
#
_cell.length_a   1.000
_cell.length_b   1.000
_cell.length_c   1.000
_cell.angle_alpha   90.00
_cell.angle_beta   90.00
_cell.angle_gamma   90.00
#
_symmetry.space_group_name_H-M   'P 1'
#
loop_
_entity.id
_entity.type
_entity.pdbx_description
1 polymer ?
#
loop_
_entity_poly.entity_id
_entity_poly.type
_entity_poly.pdbx_seq_one_letter_code
_entity_poly.pdbx_strand_id
1 'polypeptide(L)'
;MKRLLSVGFFAFAMLAGAAEVSVSARFGPPPPPPREVIVVRPGPRHVWVPGHYFWDGRRYVWASGYWTVPPRGRAGWVPGRWERRNGMHIWVEGRWR
;
A
#
# COMPACT_ATOMS: atom_id res chain seq x y z
N MET A 1 -46.54 40.27 18.88
CA MET A 1 -45.18 39.78 18.56
C MET A 1 -45.12 38.28 18.84
N LYS A 2 -44.63 37.49 17.87
CA LYS A 2 -44.31 36.05 17.93
C LYS A 2 -45.51 35.10 17.68
N ARG A 3 -45.46 34.04 16.87
CA ARG A 3 -44.50 33.48 15.88
C ARG A 3 -45.18 32.23 15.26
N LEU A 4 -45.06 32.09 13.92
CA LEU A 4 -44.70 30.87 13.15
C LEU A 4 -45.70 29.68 13.13
N LEU A 5 -46.29 29.31 11.98
CA LEU A 5 -45.72 28.64 10.79
C LEU A 5 -45.27 27.18 11.03
N SER A 6 -46.20 26.27 10.73
CA SER A 6 -46.15 25.15 9.77
C SER A 6 -44.98 24.14 9.69
N VAL A 7 -45.42 22.88 9.51
CA VAL A 7 -44.85 21.75 8.73
C VAL A 7 -43.82 20.83 9.42
N GLY A 8 -44.30 19.69 9.94
CA GLY A 8 -44.33 18.40 9.23
C GLY A 8 -43.05 17.82 8.60
N PHE A 9 -42.87 16.50 8.81
CA PHE A 9 -41.95 15.59 8.11
C PHE A 9 -40.50 15.52 8.63
N PHE A 10 -40.31 14.85 9.77
CA PHE A 10 -38.99 14.36 10.15
C PHE A 10 -38.65 13.12 9.33
N ALA A 11 -37.93 13.32 8.23
CA ALA A 11 -37.30 12.24 7.50
C ALA A 11 -36.24 11.57 8.40
N PHE A 12 -36.47 10.32 8.77
CA PHE A 12 -35.46 9.49 9.43
C PHE A 12 -34.40 9.12 8.39
N ALA A 13 -33.41 9.99 8.21
CA ALA A 13 -32.24 9.69 7.41
C ALA A 13 -31.44 8.59 8.13
N MET A 14 -31.61 7.34 7.67
CA MET A 14 -30.75 6.24 8.05
C MET A 14 -29.36 6.56 7.48
N LEU A 15 -28.50 7.17 8.30
CA LEU A 15 -27.06 7.19 8.02
C LEU A 15 -26.59 5.74 8.06
N ALA A 16 -26.55 5.10 6.89
CA ALA A 16 -25.67 3.98 6.66
C ALA A 16 -24.25 4.53 6.75
N GLY A 17 -23.74 4.61 7.98
CA GLY A 17 -22.32 4.77 8.22
C GLY A 17 -21.65 3.56 7.59
N ALA A 18 -21.11 3.73 6.38
CA ALA A 18 -20.12 2.82 5.88
C ALA A 18 -18.99 2.85 6.90
N ALA A 19 -18.93 1.82 7.75
CA ALA A 19 -17.76 1.54 8.55
C ALA A 19 -16.65 1.22 7.55
N GLU A 20 -15.98 2.24 7.05
CA GLU A 20 -14.72 2.08 6.38
C GLU A 20 -13.79 1.50 7.45
N VAL A 21 -13.55 0.19 7.37
CA VAL A 21 -12.53 -0.49 8.17
C VAL A 21 -11.19 0.03 7.67
N SER A 22 -10.83 1.23 8.11
CA SER A 22 -9.50 1.79 7.98
C SER A 22 -8.64 1.03 8.97
N VAL A 23 -7.97 -0.02 8.50
CA VAL A 23 -6.91 -0.70 9.25
C VAL A 23 -5.77 0.30 9.43
N SER A 24 -5.93 1.17 10.43
CA SER A 24 -4.86 1.96 11.01
C SER A 24 -3.94 1.02 11.75
N ALA A 25 -3.06 0.38 10.98
CA ALA A 25 -1.87 -0.28 11.47
C ALA A 25 -1.16 0.68 12.44
N ARG A 26 -1.35 0.49 13.75
CA ARG A 26 -0.64 1.19 14.84
C ARG A 26 0.84 0.78 14.91
N PHE A 27 1.45 0.46 13.79
CA PHE A 27 2.79 -0.09 13.71
C PHE A 27 3.69 0.99 13.13
N GLY A 28 4.82 1.22 13.80
CA GLY A 28 5.82 2.19 13.37
C GLY A 28 6.36 1.91 11.95
N PRO A 29 7.35 2.69 11.48
CA PRO A 29 7.99 2.40 10.21
C PRO A 29 8.52 0.94 10.18
N PRO A 30 8.61 0.31 8.99
CA PRO A 30 9.21 -1.01 8.88
C PRO A 30 10.64 -1.02 9.44
N PRO A 31 11.15 -2.18 9.87
CA PRO A 31 12.57 -2.31 10.23
C PRO A 31 13.48 -1.93 9.03
N PRO A 32 14.76 -1.61 9.27
CA PRO A 32 15.72 -1.48 8.20
C PRO A 32 15.75 -2.74 7.30
N PRO A 33 15.92 -2.60 5.98
CA PRO A 33 16.10 -3.75 5.09
C PRO A 33 17.30 -4.61 5.50
N PRO A 34 17.19 -5.94 5.47
CA PRO A 34 18.36 -6.79 5.61
C PRO A 34 19.32 -6.57 4.43
N ARG A 35 20.58 -6.98 4.60
CA ARG A 35 21.57 -6.93 3.52
C ARG A 35 21.18 -7.91 2.41
N GLU A 36 20.92 -7.41 1.21
CA GLU A 36 20.69 -8.24 0.05
C GLU A 36 22.01 -8.78 -0.52
N VAL A 37 22.04 -10.07 -0.83
CA VAL A 37 23.11 -10.69 -1.62
C VAL A 37 22.64 -10.80 -3.06
N ILE A 38 23.10 -9.88 -3.90
CA ILE A 38 22.80 -9.90 -5.33
C ILE A 38 23.72 -10.92 -6.00
N VAL A 39 23.16 -12.06 -6.39
CA VAL A 39 23.90 -13.09 -7.15
C VAL A 39 24.20 -12.62 -8.57
N VAL A 40 25.11 -13.33 -9.25
CA VAL A 40 25.42 -13.07 -10.66
C VAL A 40 24.15 -13.04 -11.50
N ARG A 41 24.08 -12.08 -12.43
CA ARG A 41 22.94 -11.93 -13.34
C ARG A 41 22.83 -13.20 -14.21
N PRO A 42 21.69 -13.92 -14.21
CA PRO A 42 21.55 -15.17 -14.97
C PRO A 42 21.62 -15.01 -16.49
N GLY A 43 21.32 -13.82 -17.02
CA GLY A 43 21.45 -13.53 -18.44
C GLY A 43 21.07 -12.09 -18.80
N PRO A 44 21.32 -11.66 -20.06
CA PRO A 44 21.18 -10.25 -20.48
C PRO A 44 19.75 -9.72 -20.41
N ARG A 45 18.74 -10.60 -20.43
CA ARG A 45 17.32 -10.26 -20.33
C ARG A 45 16.81 -10.12 -18.88
N HIS A 46 17.63 -10.46 -17.89
CA HIS A 46 17.23 -10.41 -16.49
C HIS A 46 17.40 -9.00 -15.92
N VAL A 47 16.39 -8.58 -15.18
CA VAL A 47 16.36 -7.34 -14.40
C VAL A 47 16.28 -7.72 -12.92
N TRP A 48 17.04 -6.99 -12.11
CA TRP A 48 16.99 -7.15 -10.65
C TRP A 48 15.75 -6.46 -10.12
N VAL A 49 14.92 -7.21 -9.41
CA VAL A 49 13.81 -6.71 -8.61
C VAL A 49 14.30 -6.66 -7.17
N PRO A 50 14.55 -5.47 -6.58
CA PRO A 50 14.98 -5.37 -5.19
C PRO A 50 13.94 -5.93 -4.22
N GLY A 51 14.42 -6.48 -3.11
CA GLY A 51 13.56 -6.91 -2.03
C GLY A 51 12.84 -5.74 -1.38
N HIS A 52 11.75 -6.05 -0.70
CA HIS A 52 10.93 -5.06 -0.01
C HIS A 52 10.16 -5.68 1.15
N TYR A 53 9.72 -4.82 2.05
CA TYR A 53 8.78 -5.20 3.10
C TYR A 53 7.35 -5.06 2.59
N PHE A 54 6.53 -6.08 2.82
CA PHE A 54 5.09 -6.02 2.63
C PHE A 54 4.37 -6.32 3.96
N TRP A 55 3.10 -5.90 4.07
CA TRP A 55 2.27 -6.19 5.24
C TRP A 55 1.47 -7.48 5.01
N ASP A 56 1.67 -8.50 5.86
CA ASP A 56 0.96 -9.79 5.75
C ASP A 56 -0.41 -9.83 6.45
N GLY A 57 -0.87 -8.68 6.97
CA GLY A 57 -2.06 -8.57 7.82
C GLY A 57 -1.74 -8.53 9.33
N ARG A 58 -0.52 -8.89 9.74
CA ARG A 58 -0.09 -8.93 11.15
C ARG A 58 1.25 -8.25 11.41
N ARG A 59 2.19 -8.29 10.46
CA ARG A 59 3.54 -7.72 10.58
C ARG A 59 4.12 -7.36 9.22
N TYR A 60 5.21 -6.59 9.24
CA TYR A 60 6.06 -6.44 8.07
C TYR A 60 6.87 -7.71 7.84
N VAL A 61 6.81 -8.23 6.61
CA VAL A 61 7.56 -9.40 6.16
C VAL A 61 8.47 -8.99 5.02
N TRP A 62 9.74 -9.41 5.09
CA TRP A 62 10.72 -9.15 4.05
C TRP A 62 10.56 -10.15 2.90
N ALA A 63 10.27 -9.65 1.70
CA ALA A 63 10.41 -10.38 0.46
C ALA A 63 11.80 -10.10 -0.12
N SER A 64 12.62 -11.13 -0.31
CA SER A 64 13.96 -10.98 -0.88
C SER A 64 13.90 -10.61 -2.37
N GLY A 65 14.86 -9.80 -2.82
CA GLY A 65 14.99 -9.47 -4.22
C GLY A 65 15.35 -10.69 -5.08
N TYR A 66 15.06 -10.58 -6.37
CA TYR A 66 15.27 -11.67 -7.32
C TYR A 66 15.56 -11.15 -8.73
N TRP A 67 16.22 -11.98 -9.53
CA TRP A 67 16.37 -11.77 -10.97
C TRP A 67 15.14 -12.31 -11.69
N THR A 68 14.57 -11.52 -12.60
CA THR A 68 13.46 -11.98 -13.45
C THR A 68 13.51 -11.36 -14.84
N VAL A 69 12.81 -12.00 -15.79
CA VAL A 69 12.63 -11.48 -17.14
C VAL A 69 11.40 -10.55 -17.13
N PRO A 70 11.52 -9.31 -17.63
CA PRO A 70 10.40 -8.39 -17.66
C PRO A 70 9.20 -8.96 -18.46
N PRO A 71 7.94 -8.70 -18.03
CA PRO A 71 6.77 -9.24 -18.71
C PRO A 71 6.59 -8.76 -20.16
N ARG A 72 7.13 -7.58 -20.48
CA ARG A 72 7.04 -6.96 -21.81
C ARG A 72 8.37 -6.32 -22.19
N GLY A 73 8.90 -6.67 -23.37
CA GLY A 73 10.03 -6.00 -24.01
C GLY A 73 11.17 -5.61 -23.07
N ARG A 74 11.49 -4.31 -23.04
CA ARG A 74 12.50 -3.68 -22.17
C ARG A 74 11.87 -2.99 -20.95
N ALA A 75 10.82 -3.57 -20.38
CA ALA A 75 10.19 -2.98 -19.20
C ALA A 75 11.18 -2.90 -18.03
N GLY A 76 11.22 -1.75 -17.38
CA GLY A 76 12.04 -1.49 -16.21
C GLY A 76 11.26 -1.77 -14.93
N TRP A 77 11.96 -2.23 -13.89
CA TRP A 77 11.37 -2.30 -12.56
C TRP A 77 11.38 -0.92 -11.91
N VAL A 78 10.22 -0.46 -11.43
CA VAL A 78 10.10 0.69 -10.54
C VAL A 78 9.97 0.16 -9.12
N PRO A 79 10.93 0.45 -8.23
CA PRO A 79 10.82 -0.01 -6.85
C PRO A 79 9.56 0.58 -6.20
N GLY A 80 8.97 -0.21 -5.32
CA GLY A 80 7.90 0.28 -4.46
C GLY A 80 8.43 1.36 -3.52
N ARG A 81 7.51 2.04 -2.83
CA ARG A 81 7.89 3.10 -1.89
C ARG A 81 7.01 3.08 -0.67
N TRP A 82 7.58 3.55 0.43
CA TRP A 82 6.80 3.89 1.61
C TRP A 82 6.04 5.18 1.38
N GLU A 83 4.74 5.14 1.64
CA GLU A 83 3.90 6.32 1.68
C GLU A 83 3.28 6.46 3.05
N ARG A 84 3.12 7.72 3.48
CA ARG A 84 2.35 8.04 4.66
C ARG A 84 0.94 8.43 4.23
N ARG A 85 -0.06 7.63 4.58
CA ARG A 85 -1.48 7.90 4.31
C ARG A 85 -2.27 7.85 5.62
N ASN A 86 -3.03 8.90 5.91
CA ASN A 86 -3.89 8.98 7.10
C ASN A 86 -3.15 8.62 8.41
N GLY A 87 -1.90 9.06 8.56
CA GLY A 87 -1.06 8.77 9.73
C GLY A 87 -0.42 7.38 9.77
N MET A 88 -0.69 6.51 8.80
CA MET A 88 -0.10 5.18 8.68
C MET A 88 1.04 5.17 7.65
N HIS A 89 2.04 4.32 7.88
CA HIS A 89 3.02 3.97 6.85
C HIS A 89 2.49 2.77 6.06
N ILE A 90 2.28 2.95 4.76
CA ILE A 90 1.90 1.88 3.85
C ILE A 90 3.00 1.64 2.82
N TRP A 91 3.19 0.38 2.45
CA TRP A 91 4.03 0.03 1.31
C TRP A 91 3.19 0.13 0.05
N VAL A 92 3.64 0.94 -0.91
CA VAL A 92 3.10 0.93 -2.27
C VAL A 92 3.99 0.03 -3.10
N GLU A 93 3.39 -1.06 -3.60
CA GLU A 93 4.11 -2.07 -4.36
C GLU A 93 4.86 -1.50 -5.57
N GLY A 94 6.02 -2.08 -5.82
CA GLY A 94 6.78 -1.81 -7.03
C GLY A 94 6.03 -2.33 -8.26
N ARG A 95 6.35 -1.77 -9.42
CA ARG A 95 5.69 -2.17 -10.67
C ARG A 95 6.64 -2.13 -11.84
N TRP A 96 6.30 -2.90 -12.87
CA TRP A 96 6.89 -2.77 -14.19
C TRP A 96 6.41 -1.48 -14.88
N ARG A 97 7.31 -0.82 -15.61
CA ARG A 97 7.01 0.30 -16.51
C ARG A 97 7.65 0.12 -17.88
#